data_AF-A0A8R2NJ69-F1
#
_entry.id   AF-A0A8R2NJ69-F1
#
_cell.length_a   1.000
_cell.length_b   1.000
_cell.length_c   1.000
_cell.angle_alpha   90.00
_cell.angle_beta   90.00
_cell.angle_gamma   90.00
#
_symmetry.space_group_name_H-M   'P 1'
#
loop_
_entity.id
_entity.type
_entity.pdbx_description
1 polymer ?
#
loop_
_entity_poly.entity_id
_entity_poly.type
_entity_poly.pdbx_seq_one_letter_code
_entity_poly.pdbx_strand_id
1 'polypeptide(L)'
;MLFYKFTTSLTDRFELLKIHVDLWNFLYDLKNAPVNESELLKHCMDLHNHLKDGSDSDIDGVELCTEILNIKQLLISCLDISSPLNILQYIFDYELQDIFPNLWISLRLLLTLPVTVASGERSFSKLKLIKTYLRSTMANERLVSLSVLSIENEIAAEIDFSTIIQSFAERKSRKVWIDKKFK
;
A
#
# COMPACT_ATOMS: atom_id res chain seq x y z
N MET A 1 -16.78 18.16 4.17
CA MET A 1 -15.39 18.60 3.99
C MET A 1 -14.39 17.43 3.99
N LEU A 2 -14.41 16.55 5.00
CA LEU A 2 -13.53 15.37 5.07
C LEU A 2 -13.62 14.45 3.84
N PHE A 3 -14.83 14.05 3.42
CA PHE A 3 -15.01 13.17 2.26
C PHE A 3 -14.48 13.78 0.94
N TYR A 4 -14.61 15.09 0.75
CA TYR A 4 -14.12 15.77 -0.45
C TYR A 4 -12.60 15.84 -0.47
N LYS A 5 -11.97 16.26 0.64
CA LYS A 5 -10.50 16.19 0.81
C LYS A 5 -9.98 14.77 0.58
N PHE A 6 -10.73 13.78 1.03
CA PHE A 6 -10.38 12.37 0.88
C PHE A 6 -10.48 11.89 -0.58
N THR A 7 -11.57 12.23 -1.29
CA THR A 7 -11.72 11.88 -2.71
C THR A 7 -10.67 12.54 -3.59
N THR A 8 -10.32 13.81 -3.31
CA THR A 8 -9.22 14.48 -4.01
C THR A 8 -7.89 13.77 -3.76
N SER A 9 -7.57 13.43 -2.50
CA SER A 9 -6.35 12.68 -2.15
C SER A 9 -6.24 11.32 -2.84
N LEU A 10 -7.35 10.67 -3.18
CA LEU A 10 -7.32 9.42 -3.96
C LEU A 10 -7.03 9.66 -5.43
N THR A 11 -7.68 10.65 -6.03
CA THR A 11 -7.39 11.03 -7.42
C THR A 11 -5.92 11.41 -7.55
N ASP A 12 -5.37 12.14 -6.55
CA ASP A 12 -3.95 12.47 -6.48
C ASP A 12 -3.09 11.19 -6.41
N ARG A 13 -3.48 10.19 -5.60
CA ARG A 13 -2.80 8.89 -5.55
C ARG A 13 -2.85 8.11 -6.87
N PHE A 14 -3.92 8.23 -7.65
CA PHE A 14 -4.00 7.61 -8.97
C PHE A 14 -3.06 8.25 -9.99
N GLU A 15 -2.98 9.58 -10.00
CA GLU A 15 -2.02 10.27 -10.85
C GLU A 15 -0.58 9.95 -10.41
N LEU A 16 -0.33 9.85 -9.09
CA LEU A 16 0.95 9.36 -8.57
C LEU A 16 1.25 7.92 -9.00
N LEU A 17 0.26 7.03 -9.11
CA LEU A 17 0.47 5.68 -9.61
C LEU A 17 0.89 5.67 -11.08
N LYS A 18 0.32 6.53 -11.94
CA LYS A 18 0.76 6.64 -13.33
C LYS A 18 2.21 7.11 -13.41
N ILE A 19 2.54 8.16 -12.67
CA ILE A 19 3.91 8.68 -12.56
C ILE A 19 4.86 7.58 -12.05
N HIS A 20 4.41 6.78 -11.08
CA HIS A 20 5.16 5.64 -10.57
C HIS A 20 5.38 4.57 -11.64
N VAL A 21 4.37 4.20 -12.42
CA VAL A 21 4.55 3.21 -13.50
C VAL A 21 5.62 3.69 -14.49
N ASP A 22 5.59 4.97 -14.86
CA ASP A 22 6.55 5.53 -15.82
C ASP A 22 7.98 5.60 -15.24
N LEU A 23 8.14 6.04 -13.99
CA LEU A 23 9.44 6.14 -13.31
C LEU A 23 10.08 4.77 -13.04
N TRP A 24 9.28 3.78 -12.69
CA TRP A 24 9.77 2.46 -12.26
C TRP A 24 9.79 1.43 -13.38
N ASN A 25 9.32 1.78 -14.59
CA ASN A 25 9.16 0.85 -15.71
C ASN A 25 10.43 0.05 -16.02
N PHE A 26 11.59 0.70 -15.95
CA PHE A 26 12.88 0.08 -16.25
C PHE A 26 13.27 -1.05 -15.26
N LEU A 27 12.70 -1.06 -14.05
CA LEU A 27 12.93 -2.10 -13.04
C LEU A 27 12.00 -3.32 -13.21
N TYR A 28 10.93 -3.22 -14.01
CA TYR A 28 10.02 -4.34 -14.26
C TYR A 28 10.63 -5.44 -15.12
N ASP A 29 11.57 -5.09 -16.00
CA ASP A 29 12.28 -6.03 -16.86
C ASP A 29 13.76 -5.65 -16.93
N LEU A 30 14.51 -6.05 -15.90
CA LEU A 30 15.95 -5.80 -15.81
C LEU A 30 16.76 -6.52 -16.88
N LYS A 31 16.22 -7.59 -17.48
CA LYS A 31 16.86 -8.31 -18.58
C LYS A 31 16.88 -7.44 -19.84
N ASN A 32 15.78 -6.73 -20.11
CA ASN A 32 15.61 -5.84 -21.26
C ASN A 32 15.79 -4.34 -20.93
N ALA A 33 16.15 -3.99 -19.70
CA ALA A 33 16.48 -2.62 -19.30
C ALA A 33 17.47 -1.98 -20.31
N PRO A 34 17.40 -0.65 -20.55
CA PRO A 34 18.17 0.01 -21.59
C PRO A 34 19.65 -0.41 -21.55
N VAL A 35 20.17 -0.81 -22.71
CA VAL A 35 21.55 -1.30 -22.86
C VAL A 35 22.56 -0.17 -22.69
N ASN A 36 22.14 1.07 -22.95
CA ASN A 36 22.98 2.25 -22.85
C ASN A 36 23.10 2.69 -21.38
N GLU A 37 24.30 2.60 -20.82
CA GLU A 37 24.62 3.03 -19.45
C GLU A 37 24.20 4.48 -19.16
N SER A 38 24.40 5.39 -20.13
CA SER A 38 23.98 6.80 -20.00
C SER A 38 22.47 6.97 -19.87
N GLU A 39 21.70 6.13 -20.56
CA GLU A 39 20.24 6.15 -20.51
C GLU A 39 19.74 5.51 -19.21
N LEU A 40 20.34 4.39 -18.78
CA LEU A 40 20.03 3.77 -17.49
C LEU A 40 20.34 4.71 -16.33
N LEU A 41 21.49 5.39 -16.36
CA LEU A 41 21.88 6.36 -15.34
C LEU A 41 20.86 7.50 -15.25
N LYS A 42 20.35 7.98 -16.39
CA LYS A 42 19.29 8.99 -16.39
C LYS A 42 18.05 8.51 -15.63
N HIS A 43 17.57 7.30 -15.92
CA HIS A 43 16.41 6.72 -15.22
C HIS A 43 16.68 6.54 -13.71
N CYS A 44 17.87 6.08 -13.34
CA CYS A 44 18.24 5.92 -11.92
C CYS A 44 18.34 7.26 -11.19
N MET A 45 18.85 8.31 -11.86
CA MET A 45 18.91 9.66 -11.32
C MET A 45 17.52 10.30 -11.22
N ASP A 46 16.65 10.07 -12.19
CA ASP A 46 15.25 10.50 -12.13
C ASP A 46 14.54 9.87 -10.92
N LEU A 47 14.79 8.58 -10.66
CA LEU A 47 14.28 7.88 -9.49
C LEU A 47 14.87 8.41 -8.17
N HIS A 48 16.18 8.61 -8.10
CA HIS A 48 16.86 9.23 -6.95
C HIS A 48 16.24 10.58 -6.59
N ASN A 49 16.06 11.45 -7.59
CA ASN A 49 15.49 12.77 -7.39
C ASN A 49 14.03 12.71 -6.95
N HIS A 50 13.28 11.70 -7.41
CA HIS A 50 11.89 11.49 -7.00
C HIS A 50 11.77 11.01 -5.55
N LEU A 51 12.71 10.19 -5.09
CA LEU A 51 12.77 9.65 -3.73
C LEU A 51 13.62 10.52 -2.78
N LYS A 52 13.95 11.74 -3.19
CA LYS A 52 14.70 12.69 -2.39
C LYS A 52 13.75 13.54 -1.56
N ASP A 53 13.96 13.56 -0.25
CA ASP A 53 13.29 14.48 0.67
C ASP A 53 14.33 15.39 1.35
N GLY A 54 14.38 16.64 0.90
CA GLY A 54 15.36 17.61 1.39
C GLY A 54 16.79 17.24 1.05
N SER A 55 17.61 16.93 2.06
CA SER A 55 19.01 16.52 1.90
C SER A 55 19.19 15.02 1.72
N ASP A 56 18.19 14.23 2.10
CA ASP A 56 18.30 12.78 2.21
C ASP A 56 17.57 12.13 1.04
N SER A 57 18.19 11.10 0.46
CA SER A 57 17.60 10.30 -0.61
C SER A 57 17.51 8.86 -0.14
N ASP A 58 16.39 8.19 -0.38
CA ASP A 58 16.21 6.78 -0.01
C ASP A 58 17.15 5.84 -0.78
N ILE A 59 17.64 6.29 -1.93
CA ILE A 59 18.55 5.55 -2.82
C ILE A 59 19.61 6.50 -3.42
N ASP A 60 20.77 5.97 -3.79
CA ASP A 60 21.75 6.64 -4.64
C ASP A 60 21.57 6.19 -6.10
N GLY A 61 21.33 7.14 -7.01
CA GLY A 61 21.06 6.84 -8.41
C GLY A 61 22.28 6.33 -9.19
N VAL A 62 23.49 6.72 -8.79
CA VAL A 62 24.74 6.26 -9.42
C VAL A 62 25.04 4.84 -8.96
N GLU A 63 24.93 4.57 -7.66
CA GLU A 63 25.12 3.22 -7.13
C GLU A 63 24.06 2.26 -7.66
N LEU A 64 22.78 2.68 -7.70
CA LEU A 64 21.69 1.88 -8.28
C LEU A 64 21.97 1.49 -9.74
N CYS A 65 22.45 2.42 -10.56
CA CYS A 65 22.81 2.13 -11.95
C CYS A 65 23.90 1.04 -12.02
N THR A 66 24.92 1.17 -11.18
CA THR A 66 26.05 0.22 -11.11
C THR A 66 25.58 -1.16 -10.64
N GLU A 67 24.74 -1.21 -9.61
CA GLU A 67 24.12 -2.43 -9.08
C GLU A 67 23.28 -3.15 -10.15
N ILE A 68 22.48 -2.41 -10.92
CA ILE A 68 21.67 -2.95 -12.00
C ILE A 68 22.54 -3.54 -13.11
N LEU A 69 23.62 -2.87 -13.49
CA LEU A 69 24.54 -3.41 -14.51
C LEU A 69 25.21 -4.71 -14.03
N ASN A 70 25.63 -4.75 -12.77
CA ASN A 70 26.24 -5.93 -12.15
C ASN A 70 25.26 -7.12 -12.11
N ILE A 71 24.02 -6.90 -11.67
CA ILE A 71 23.03 -7.98 -11.61
C ILE A 71 22.58 -8.40 -13.02
N LYS A 72 22.49 -7.46 -13.98
CA LYS A 72 22.13 -7.78 -15.36
C LYS A 72 23.17 -8.68 -16.03
N GLN A 73 24.46 -8.43 -15.77
CA GLN A 73 25.54 -9.30 -16.22
C GLN A 73 25.41 -10.72 -15.63
N LEU A 74 25.04 -10.82 -14.34
CA LEU A 74 24.80 -12.10 -13.67
C LEU A 74 23.56 -12.82 -14.24
N LEU A 75 22.48 -12.09 -14.52
CA LEU A 75 21.26 -12.63 -15.11
C LEU A 75 21.52 -13.21 -16.51
N ILE A 76 22.17 -12.46 -17.39
CA ILE A 76 22.49 -12.92 -18.76
C ILE A 76 23.39 -14.16 -18.75
N SER A 77 24.31 -14.25 -17.77
CA SER A 77 25.31 -15.31 -17.74
C SER A 77 24.89 -16.57 -16.99
N CYS A 78 23.98 -16.47 -16.01
CA CYS A 78 23.75 -17.56 -15.05
C CYS A 78 22.29 -17.81 -14.64
N LEU A 79 21.35 -16.88 -14.87
CA LEU A 79 20.00 -16.96 -14.32
C LEU A 79 18.93 -16.60 -15.36
N ASP A 80 18.01 -17.52 -15.66
CA ASP A 80 16.86 -17.23 -16.53
C ASP A 80 15.70 -16.61 -15.74
N ILE A 81 16.00 -15.52 -15.03
CA ILE A 81 15.07 -14.81 -14.14
C ILE A 81 14.85 -13.39 -14.68
N SER A 82 13.60 -13.03 -14.97
CA SER A 82 13.24 -11.67 -15.43
C SER A 82 12.32 -10.93 -14.47
N SER A 83 11.58 -11.64 -13.60
CA SER A 83 10.58 -11.02 -12.74
C SER A 83 11.22 -10.26 -11.57
N PRO A 84 10.79 -9.02 -11.26
CA PRO A 84 11.29 -8.26 -10.11
C PRO A 84 11.16 -9.00 -8.78
N LEU A 85 10.08 -9.79 -8.62
CA LEU A 85 9.84 -10.59 -7.43
C LEU A 85 10.89 -11.68 -7.27
N ASN A 86 11.23 -12.37 -8.36
CA ASN A 86 12.22 -13.44 -8.32
C ASN A 86 13.63 -12.88 -8.09
N ILE A 87 13.93 -11.69 -8.62
CA ILE A 87 15.21 -11.00 -8.38
C ILE A 87 15.30 -10.58 -6.91
N LEU A 88 14.22 -10.03 -6.35
CA LEU A 88 14.16 -9.71 -4.93
C LEU A 88 14.38 -10.97 -4.07
N GLN A 89 13.70 -12.07 -4.41
CA GLN A 89 13.85 -13.33 -3.70
C GLN A 89 15.28 -13.88 -3.81
N TYR A 90 15.91 -13.77 -4.97
CA TYR A 90 17.30 -14.15 -5.16
C TYR A 90 18.25 -13.31 -4.26
N ILE A 91 18.09 -11.99 -4.22
CA ILE A 91 18.90 -11.13 -3.34
C ILE A 91 18.72 -11.53 -1.87
N PHE A 92 17.50 -11.93 -1.49
CA PHE A 92 17.21 -12.39 -0.14
C PHE A 92 17.84 -13.75 0.19
N ASP A 93 17.64 -14.75 -0.66
CA ASP A 93 18.06 -16.14 -0.42
C ASP A 93 19.58 -16.28 -0.36
N TYR A 94 20.32 -15.42 -1.06
CA TYR A 94 21.79 -15.41 -1.09
C TYR A 94 22.42 -14.33 -0.20
N GLU A 95 21.65 -13.64 0.63
CA GLU A 95 22.12 -12.59 1.54
C GLU A 95 22.91 -11.47 0.85
N LEU A 96 22.46 -11.04 -0.33
CA LEU A 96 23.15 -10.05 -1.17
C LEU A 96 22.68 -8.61 -0.91
N GLN A 97 21.95 -8.35 0.19
CA GLN A 97 21.37 -7.03 0.47
C GLN A 97 22.45 -5.96 0.68
N ASP A 98 23.59 -6.33 1.26
CA ASP A 98 24.72 -5.42 1.47
C ASP A 98 25.48 -5.11 0.18
N ILE A 99 25.36 -5.98 -0.84
CA ILE A 99 26.00 -5.82 -2.15
C ILE A 99 25.10 -5.01 -3.10
N PHE A 100 23.78 -5.17 -2.97
CA PHE A 100 22.78 -4.48 -3.80
C PHE A 100 21.76 -3.70 -2.95
N PRO A 101 22.19 -2.78 -2.07
CA PRO A 101 21.30 -2.10 -1.14
C PRO A 101 20.28 -1.20 -1.85
N ASN A 102 20.71 -0.45 -2.88
CA ASN A 102 19.84 0.48 -3.58
C ASN A 102 18.80 -0.26 -4.43
N LEU A 103 19.20 -1.35 -5.09
CA LEU A 103 18.33 -2.22 -5.85
C LEU A 103 17.35 -2.97 -4.94
N TRP A 104 17.80 -3.44 -3.79
CA TRP A 104 16.94 -4.09 -2.79
C TRP A 104 15.82 -3.17 -2.32
N ILE A 105 16.15 -1.93 -1.94
CA ILE A 105 15.17 -0.92 -1.52
C ILE A 105 14.22 -0.62 -2.66
N SER A 106 14.76 -0.39 -3.86
CA SER A 106 14.00 -0.09 -5.06
C SER A 106 12.98 -1.20 -5.40
N LEU A 107 13.40 -2.46 -5.45
CA LEU A 107 12.49 -3.58 -5.74
C LEU A 107 11.39 -3.75 -4.69
N ARG A 108 11.69 -3.46 -3.40
CA ARG A 108 10.67 -3.48 -2.34
C ARG A 108 9.65 -2.36 -2.51
N LEU A 109 10.08 -1.15 -2.82
CA LEU A 109 9.19 -0.03 -3.10
C LEU A 109 8.29 -0.34 -4.30
N LEU A 110 8.89 -0.83 -5.39
CA LEU A 110 8.18 -1.23 -6.60
C LEU A 110 7.04 -2.23 -6.33
N LEU A 111 7.30 -3.26 -5.54
CA LEU A 111 6.34 -4.34 -5.29
C LEU A 111 5.27 -3.96 -4.23
N THR A 112 5.54 -2.98 -3.38
CA THR A 112 4.62 -2.59 -2.29
C THR A 112 3.69 -1.45 -2.70
N LEU A 113 4.14 -0.51 -3.52
CA LEU A 113 3.37 0.67 -3.90
C LEU A 113 2.05 0.33 -4.62
N PRO A 114 2.00 -0.54 -5.65
CA PRO A 114 0.75 -0.92 -6.32
C PRO A 114 -0.26 -1.60 -5.38
N VAL A 115 0.23 -2.42 -4.44
CA VAL A 115 -0.59 -3.15 -3.47
C VAL A 115 -1.31 -2.19 -2.52
N THR A 116 -0.61 -1.16 -2.06
CA THR A 116 -1.20 -0.15 -1.16
C THR A 116 -2.29 0.68 -1.87
N VAL A 117 -2.09 1.03 -3.15
CA VAL A 117 -3.08 1.78 -3.93
C VAL A 117 -4.34 0.95 -4.16
N ALA A 118 -4.20 -0.30 -4.59
CA ALA A 118 -5.34 -1.22 -4.78
C ALA A 118 -6.14 -1.47 -3.49
N SER A 119 -5.45 -1.61 -2.35
CA SER A 119 -6.10 -1.75 -1.03
C SER A 119 -6.90 -0.49 -0.66
N GLY A 120 -6.33 0.69 -0.94
CA GLY A 120 -7.03 1.96 -0.84
C GLY A 120 -8.31 1.95 -1.68
N GLU A 121 -8.21 1.71 -2.99
CA GLU A 121 -9.36 1.67 -3.91
C GLU A 121 -10.49 0.76 -3.44
N ARG A 122 -10.15 -0.48 -3.03
CA ARG A 122 -11.12 -1.43 -2.50
C ARG A 122 -11.85 -0.85 -1.29
N SER A 123 -11.11 -0.25 -0.37
CA SER A 123 -11.67 0.39 0.83
C SER A 123 -12.63 1.54 0.49
N PHE A 124 -12.32 2.33 -0.54
CA PHE A 124 -13.18 3.44 -0.97
C PHE A 124 -14.39 3.02 -1.76
N SER A 125 -14.28 1.96 -2.57
CA SER A 125 -15.44 1.37 -3.23
C SER A 125 -16.49 0.96 -2.19
N LYS A 126 -16.05 0.33 -1.08
CA LYS A 126 -16.93 0.00 0.04
C LYS A 126 -17.52 1.24 0.72
N LEU A 127 -16.70 2.23 1.06
CA LEU A 127 -17.17 3.49 1.66
C LEU A 127 -18.21 4.21 0.78
N LYS A 128 -17.98 4.25 -0.55
CA LYS A 128 -18.90 4.85 -1.53
C LYS A 128 -20.24 4.11 -1.56
N LEU A 129 -20.23 2.78 -1.53
CA LEU A 129 -21.45 1.97 -1.46
C LEU A 129 -22.24 2.24 -0.18
N ILE A 130 -21.59 2.24 0.99
CA ILE A 130 -22.22 2.52 2.29
C ILE A 130 -22.90 3.89 2.28
N LYS A 131 -22.19 4.91 1.79
CA LYS A 131 -22.69 6.29 1.76
C LYS A 131 -23.85 6.49 0.79
N THR A 132 -23.79 5.83 -0.37
CA THR A 132 -24.84 5.91 -1.40
C THR A 132 -26.09 5.17 -0.94
N TYR A 133 -25.93 4.00 -0.33
CA TYR A 133 -27.03 3.20 0.21
C TYR A 133 -27.76 3.93 1.37
N LEU A 134 -27.02 4.61 2.26
CA LEU A 134 -27.58 5.23 3.47
C LEU A 134 -28.04 6.70 3.29
N ARG A 135 -28.04 7.24 2.06
CA ARG A 135 -28.55 8.58 1.68
C ARG A 135 -28.34 9.66 2.77
N SER A 136 -27.08 9.81 3.19
CA SER A 136 -26.45 10.90 3.98
C SER A 136 -27.31 11.73 4.97
N THR A 137 -27.81 11.11 6.03
CA THR A 137 -28.16 11.80 7.31
C THR A 137 -27.44 11.20 8.52
N MET A 138 -26.29 10.55 8.30
CA MET A 138 -25.51 9.90 9.35
C MET A 138 -24.32 10.75 9.84
N ALA A 139 -24.09 10.75 11.15
CA ALA A 139 -22.91 11.34 11.77
C ALA A 139 -21.62 10.62 11.35
N ASN A 140 -20.50 11.37 11.28
CA ASN A 140 -19.21 10.88 10.81
C ASN A 140 -18.71 9.66 11.61
N GLU A 141 -18.92 9.62 12.93
CA GLU A 141 -18.49 8.48 13.76
C GLU A 141 -19.14 7.16 13.29
N ARG A 142 -20.46 7.17 13.11
CA ARG A 142 -21.21 5.98 12.66
C ARG A 142 -20.81 5.56 11.25
N LEU A 143 -20.45 6.53 10.38
CA LEU A 143 -19.93 6.24 9.05
C LEU A 143 -18.57 5.53 9.12
N VAL A 144 -17.64 6.04 9.95
CA VAL A 144 -16.32 5.43 10.13
C VAL A 144 -16.46 4.00 10.65
N SER A 145 -17.28 3.76 11.68
CA SER A 145 -17.50 2.42 12.23
C SER A 145 -18.06 1.43 11.20
N LEU A 146 -19.03 1.84 10.38
CA LEU A 146 -19.56 0.98 9.32
C LEU A 146 -18.54 0.71 8.21
N SER A 147 -17.68 1.68 7.93
CA SER A 147 -16.64 1.55 6.90
C SER A 147 -15.60 0.52 7.32
N VAL A 148 -15.18 0.54 8.58
CA VAL A 148 -14.29 -0.47 9.15
C VAL A 148 -14.92 -1.86 9.04
N LEU A 149 -16.17 -2.02 9.48
CA LEU A 149 -16.88 -3.31 9.38
C LEU A 149 -17.01 -3.82 7.94
N SER A 150 -17.19 -2.92 6.97
CA SER A 150 -17.33 -3.32 5.56
C SER A 150 -16.00 -3.58 4.85
N ILE A 151 -14.90 -2.98 5.30
CA ILE A 151 -13.55 -3.25 4.80
C ILE A 151 -13.10 -4.60 5.36
N GLU A 152 -13.22 -4.76 6.67
CA GLU A 152 -12.89 -5.98 7.41
C GLU A 152 -14.05 -6.98 7.45
N ASN A 153 -14.79 -7.12 6.35
CA ASN A 153 -16.02 -7.90 6.32
C ASN A 153 -15.79 -9.39 6.63
N GLU A 154 -14.62 -9.93 6.26
CA GLU A 154 -14.25 -11.32 6.57
C GLU A 154 -14.13 -11.52 8.07
N ILE A 155 -13.38 -10.65 8.76
CA ILE A 155 -13.25 -10.67 10.22
C ILE A 155 -14.60 -10.36 10.88
N ALA A 156 -15.36 -9.41 10.35
CA ALA A 156 -16.67 -9.04 10.88
C ALA A 156 -17.69 -10.20 10.80
N ALA A 157 -17.56 -11.08 9.81
CA ALA A 157 -18.41 -12.26 9.67
C ALA A 157 -18.12 -13.33 10.74
N GLU A 158 -16.92 -13.33 11.33
CA GLU A 158 -16.52 -14.24 12.41
C GLU A 158 -16.99 -13.77 13.79
N ILE A 159 -17.49 -12.53 13.90
CA ILE A 159 -17.95 -11.95 15.16
C ILE A 159 -19.28 -12.59 15.61
N ASP A 160 -19.32 -13.08 16.85
CA ASP A 160 -20.55 -13.60 17.46
C ASP A 160 -21.51 -12.47 17.85
N PHE A 161 -22.53 -12.27 17.01
CA PHE A 161 -23.57 -11.28 17.25
C PHE A 161 -24.37 -11.52 18.53
N SER A 162 -24.44 -12.75 19.06
CA SER A 162 -25.21 -13.05 20.26
C SER A 162 -24.63 -12.34 21.50
N THR A 163 -23.31 -12.37 21.64
CA THR A 163 -22.58 -11.66 22.71
C THR A 163 -22.71 -10.14 22.57
N ILE A 164 -22.70 -9.61 21.35
CA ILE A 164 -22.89 -8.19 21.08
C ILE A 164 -24.31 -7.74 21.46
N ILE A 165 -25.33 -8.52 21.08
CA ILE A 165 -26.73 -8.22 21.42
C ILE A 165 -26.90 -8.21 22.94
N GLN A 166 -26.33 -9.19 23.64
CA GLN A 166 -26.41 -9.27 25.08
C GLN A 166 -25.72 -8.10 25.78
N SER A 167 -24.48 -7.78 25.39
CA SER A 167 -23.74 -6.64 25.95
C SER A 167 -24.41 -5.30 25.64
N PHE A 168 -25.01 -5.13 24.46
CA PHE A 168 -25.79 -3.95 24.12
C PHE A 168 -27.06 -3.85 24.97
N ALA A 169 -27.77 -4.96 25.17
CA ALA A 169 -28.96 -5.02 26.02
C ALA A 169 -28.64 -4.68 27.48
N GLU A 170 -27.54 -5.19 28.03
CA GLU A 170 -27.07 -4.87 29.39
C GLU A 170 -26.77 -3.38 29.55
N ARG A 171 -26.07 -2.76 28.59
CA ARG A 171 -25.76 -1.33 28.60
C ARG A 171 -26.97 -0.43 28.40
N LYS A 172 -27.97 -0.87 27.62
CA LYS A 172 -29.19 -0.11 27.34
C LYS A 172 -30.31 -0.39 28.36
N SER A 173 -30.13 -1.39 29.22
CA SER A 173 -31.06 -1.64 30.32
C SER A 173 -31.07 -0.42 31.24
N ARG A 174 -32.14 0.36 31.16
CA ARG A 174 -32.44 1.36 32.19
C ARG A 174 -32.56 0.57 33.49
N LYS A 175 -31.64 0.77 34.43
CA LYS A 175 -31.79 0.29 35.81
C LYS A 175 -33.05 0.93 36.37
N VAL A 176 -34.19 0.27 36.22
CA VAL A 176 -35.42 0.65 36.89
C VAL A 176 -35.22 0.27 38.35
N TRP A 177 -34.92 1.25 39.18
CA TRP A 177 -34.96 1.08 40.63
C TRP A 177 -36.43 0.86 41.01
N ILE A 178 -36.81 -0.40 41.19
CA ILE A 178 -38.06 -0.73 41.87
C ILE A 178 -37.80 -0.47 43.34
N ASP A 179 -38.19 0.71 43.81
CA ASP A 179 -38.17 1.05 45.22
C ASP A 179 -39.14 0.09 45.90
N LYS A 180 -38.61 -0.93 46.59
CA LYS A 180 -39.38 -1.88 47.41
C LYS A 180 -39.89 -1.13 48.63
N LYS A 181 -40.86 -0.23 48.44
CA LYS A 181 -41.61 0.38 49.52
C LYS A 181 -42.77 -0.52 49.93
N PHE A 182 -42.45 -1.25 51.00
CA PHE A 182 -43.29 -1.64 52.13
C PHE A 182 -44.22 -2.85 52.01
N LYS A 183 -44.02 -3.70 53.04
CA LYS A 183 -44.92 -4.65 53.70
C LYS A 183 -46.40 -4.27 53.64
#